data_AF-A0A524IE93-F1
#
_entry.id   AF-A0A524IE93-F1
#
_cell.length_a   1.000
_cell.length_b   1.000
_cell.length_c   1.000
_cell.angle_alpha   90.00
_cell.angle_beta   90.00
_cell.angle_gamma   90.00
#
_symmetry.space_group_name_H-M   'P 1'
#
loop_
_entity.id
_entity.type
_entity.pdbx_description
1 polymer ?
#
loop_
_entity_poly.entity_id
_entity_poly.type
_entity_poly.pdbx_seq_one_letter_code
_entity_poly.pdbx_strand_id
1 'polypeptide(L)'
;MKFSLSNTFTNVLLTCALLSPVLSAQASVPDETTTITLDQAVHFIGTDGSDVVANAGDYSVEAAQVWLRLIPGAERRDALLIEAQPGTHEVKVEIPIVISTPGTELDELDVHVVQFLNPDGTSLVATGTYSGIQSRGLGDAARQAAARARAVAEAARKAAAAKAQQTADAARSAALKAKQAAEHVTQAISSTLLTATNKLRSDLIPLIQCLDAARDQSRANLLGYVDQFQKNPGGFSQWMIQDQMDQMRANFSQTMGPPLQMLRNGMNQPPQAGLIIDMAFDSWERVAAHTSRRPMFDPSYH
;
A
#
# COMPACT_ATOMS: atom_id res chain seq x y z
N MET A 1 -12.25 23.03 34.12
CA MET A 1 -10.91 22.52 33.75
C MET A 1 -10.81 21.07 34.18
N LYS A 2 -10.87 20.11 33.24
CA LYS A 2 -10.71 18.68 33.51
C LYS A 2 -9.34 18.26 32.97
N PHE A 3 -8.41 17.96 33.87
CA PHE A 3 -7.14 17.34 33.53
C PHE A 3 -7.37 15.84 33.32
N SER A 4 -7.10 15.34 32.12
CA SER A 4 -7.01 13.91 31.82
C SER A 4 -5.53 13.53 31.81
N LEU A 5 -5.17 12.70 32.78
CA LEU A 5 -3.85 12.16 33.03
C LEU A 5 -3.67 10.82 32.30
N SER A 6 -2.46 10.67 31.77
CA SER A 6 -1.65 9.44 31.67
C SER A 6 -2.19 8.23 30.91
N ASN A 7 -1.50 7.89 29.81
CA ASN A 7 -1.18 6.50 29.52
C ASN A 7 0.21 6.42 28.86
N THR A 8 1.25 6.57 29.68
CA THR A 8 2.62 6.17 29.36
C THR A 8 2.76 4.69 29.70
N PHE A 9 2.67 3.82 28.69
CA PHE A 9 3.04 2.42 28.86
C PHE A 9 4.54 2.23 28.57
N THR A 10 5.16 1.77 29.64
CA THR A 10 6.55 1.50 29.96
C THR A 10 7.23 0.51 29.00
N ASN A 11 8.48 0.83 28.65
CA ASN A 11 9.50 -0.06 28.13
C ASN A 11 9.80 -1.25 29.07
N VAL A 12 9.94 -2.46 28.53
CA VAL A 12 10.73 -3.59 29.07
C VAL A 12 11.23 -4.40 27.86
N LEU A 13 12.45 -4.23 27.35
CA LEU A 13 13.75 -4.74 27.82
C LEU A 13 13.81 -6.28 27.87
N LEU A 14 14.21 -6.90 26.76
CA LEU A 14 14.83 -8.23 26.77
C LEU A 14 15.91 -8.35 25.68
N THR A 15 17.03 -7.73 25.98
CA THR A 15 18.33 -7.91 25.35
C THR A 15 18.90 -9.24 25.87
N CYS A 16 18.60 -10.36 25.20
CA CYS A 16 19.22 -11.64 25.50
C CYS A 16 20.29 -11.95 24.45
N ALA A 17 21.54 -11.94 24.93
CA ALA A 17 22.75 -12.31 24.21
C ALA A 17 22.68 -13.75 23.70
N LEU A 18 22.91 -13.93 22.40
CA LEU A 18 23.45 -15.15 21.81
C LEU A 18 24.55 -14.77 20.83
N LEU A 19 25.67 -14.26 21.37
CA LEU A 19 26.96 -14.29 20.69
C LEU A 19 27.45 -15.74 20.70
N SER A 20 26.97 -16.53 19.73
CA SER A 20 27.62 -17.78 19.36
C SER A 20 28.77 -17.43 18.41
N PRO A 21 30.04 -17.69 18.75
CA PRO A 21 31.07 -17.77 17.73
C PRO A 21 30.69 -18.96 16.84
N VAL A 22 30.17 -18.67 15.66
CA VAL A 22 30.06 -19.67 14.60
C VAL A 22 31.50 -20.05 14.28
N LEU A 23 31.98 -21.14 14.89
CA LEU A 23 33.09 -21.88 14.34
C LEU A 23 32.59 -22.33 12.97
N SER A 24 32.96 -21.60 11.92
CA SER A 24 32.98 -22.14 10.59
C SER A 24 33.96 -23.30 10.63
N ALA A 25 33.44 -24.49 10.90
CA ALA A 25 34.07 -25.72 10.49
C ALA A 25 34.21 -25.59 8.97
N GLN A 26 35.37 -25.10 8.54
CA GLN A 26 35.85 -25.32 7.18
C GLN A 26 36.08 -26.83 7.11
N ALA A 27 35.00 -27.57 6.87
CA ALA A 27 35.11 -28.84 6.20
C ALA A 27 35.89 -28.49 4.94
N SER A 28 37.15 -28.91 4.90
CA SER A 28 37.91 -29.01 3.67
C SER A 28 37.14 -30.02 2.83
N VAL A 29 36.10 -29.54 2.14
CA VAL A 29 35.43 -30.28 1.10
C VAL A 29 36.59 -30.72 0.19
N PRO A 30 36.79 -32.03 -0.03
CA PRO A 30 37.82 -32.48 -0.94
C PRO A 30 37.64 -31.68 -2.21
N ASP A 31 38.70 -30.94 -2.55
CA ASP A 31 38.77 -30.14 -3.76
C ASP A 31 38.66 -31.16 -4.90
N GLU A 32 37.44 -31.41 -5.37
CA GLU A 32 37.16 -32.27 -6.52
C GLU A 32 37.66 -31.50 -7.73
N THR A 33 38.98 -31.43 -7.85
CA THR A 33 39.65 -30.76 -8.93
C THR A 33 39.29 -31.48 -10.21
N THR A 34 38.71 -30.75 -11.15
CA THR A 34 38.29 -31.35 -12.40
C THR A 34 39.51 -31.68 -13.24
N THR A 35 39.66 -32.96 -13.59
CA THR A 35 40.79 -33.45 -14.38
C THR A 35 40.45 -33.49 -15.87
N ILE A 36 41.39 -33.13 -16.72
CA ILE A 36 41.34 -33.37 -18.16
C ILE A 36 42.54 -34.21 -18.59
N THR A 37 42.39 -34.93 -19.70
CA THR A 37 43.49 -35.64 -20.37
C THR A 37 43.75 -34.94 -21.70
N LEU A 38 45.02 -34.65 -21.98
CA LEU A 38 45.49 -34.16 -23.27
C LEU A 38 46.20 -35.29 -24.00
N ASP A 39 45.69 -35.68 -25.18
CA ASP A 39 46.26 -36.79 -25.96
C ASP A 39 47.59 -36.42 -26.64
N GLN A 40 47.82 -35.13 -26.87
CA GLN A 40 48.99 -34.59 -27.57
C GLN A 40 49.44 -33.29 -26.90
N ALA A 41 50.64 -32.82 -27.24
CA ALA A 41 51.10 -31.52 -26.78
C ALA A 41 50.23 -30.41 -27.39
N VAL A 42 49.77 -29.47 -26.56
CA VAL A 42 48.95 -28.33 -26.96
C VAL A 42 49.68 -27.04 -26.59
N HIS A 43 49.80 -26.16 -27.57
CA HIS A 43 50.35 -24.81 -27.40
C HIS A 43 49.23 -23.85 -27.03
N PHE A 44 49.31 -23.28 -25.83
CA PHE A 44 48.39 -22.27 -25.32
C PHE A 44 49.08 -20.91 -25.23
N ILE A 45 48.29 -19.84 -25.08
CA ILE A 45 48.82 -18.52 -24.74
C ILE A 45 48.96 -18.41 -23.23
N GLY A 46 50.13 -17.99 -22.74
CA GLY A 46 50.38 -17.68 -21.33
C GLY A 46 49.84 -16.30 -20.94
N THR A 47 49.84 -16.01 -19.64
CA THR A 47 49.32 -14.74 -19.10
C THR A 47 50.06 -13.48 -19.58
N ASP A 48 51.28 -13.64 -20.05
CA ASP A 48 52.15 -12.61 -20.61
C ASP A 48 52.11 -12.57 -22.15
N GLY A 49 51.24 -13.37 -22.77
CA GLY A 49 51.16 -13.55 -24.21
C GLY A 49 52.22 -14.48 -24.80
N SER A 50 53.07 -15.09 -23.97
CA SER A 50 54.05 -16.09 -24.42
C SER A 50 53.37 -17.40 -24.82
N ASP A 51 54.09 -18.24 -25.56
CA ASP A 51 53.62 -19.57 -25.91
C ASP A 51 53.93 -20.56 -24.78
N VAL A 52 52.91 -21.25 -24.26
CA VAL A 52 53.01 -22.22 -23.17
C VAL A 52 52.62 -23.59 -23.69
N VAL A 53 53.53 -24.54 -23.60
CA VAL A 53 53.31 -25.91 -24.09
C VAL A 53 52.82 -26.79 -22.93
N ALA A 54 51.58 -27.27 -23.05
CA ALA A 54 51.09 -28.35 -22.20
C ALA A 54 51.36 -29.69 -22.90
N ASN A 55 52.26 -30.49 -22.33
CA ASN A 55 52.56 -31.83 -22.87
C ASN A 55 51.35 -32.77 -22.75
N ALA A 56 51.32 -33.86 -23.51
CA ALA A 56 50.31 -34.90 -23.34
C ALA A 56 50.33 -35.47 -21.91
N GLY A 57 49.16 -35.75 -21.35
CA GLY A 57 49.00 -36.28 -19.99
C GLY A 57 47.74 -35.78 -19.28
N ASP A 58 47.64 -36.14 -18.00
CA ASP A 58 46.52 -35.76 -17.13
C ASP A 58 46.83 -34.47 -16.37
N TYR A 59 45.88 -33.54 -16.40
CA TYR A 59 45.96 -32.24 -15.73
C TYR A 59 44.77 -32.02 -14.84
N SER A 60 45.04 -31.56 -13.62
CA SER A 60 44.05 -30.93 -12.77
C SER A 60 43.89 -29.48 -13.20
N VAL A 61 42.65 -29.03 -13.43
CA VAL A 61 42.35 -27.69 -13.92
C VAL A 61 41.69 -26.87 -12.84
N GLU A 62 42.26 -25.70 -12.57
CA GLU A 62 41.74 -24.75 -11.59
C GLU A 62 41.53 -23.38 -12.25
N ALA A 63 40.45 -22.69 -11.86
CA ALA A 63 40.23 -21.30 -12.26
C ALA A 63 41.12 -20.35 -11.43
N ALA A 64 41.82 -19.43 -12.10
CA ALA A 64 42.68 -18.43 -11.48
C ALA A 64 42.32 -17.02 -12.00
N GLN A 65 41.31 -16.40 -11.40
CA GLN A 65 40.72 -15.12 -11.84
C GLN A 65 40.21 -15.16 -13.29
N VAL A 66 41.03 -14.72 -14.25
CA VAL A 66 40.72 -14.69 -15.69
C VAL A 66 41.59 -15.67 -16.49
N TRP A 67 42.27 -16.57 -15.80
CA TRP A 67 43.17 -17.57 -16.38
C TRP A 67 42.77 -18.97 -15.94
N LEU A 68 43.25 -19.98 -16.68
CA LEU A 68 43.19 -21.36 -16.25
C LEU A 68 44.58 -21.81 -15.78
N ARG A 69 44.61 -22.53 -14.68
CA ARG A 69 45.81 -23.14 -14.12
C ARG A 69 45.74 -24.65 -14.37
N LEU A 70 46.61 -25.16 -15.25
CA LEU A 70 46.77 -26.58 -15.52
C LEU A 70 47.88 -27.15 -14.63
N ILE A 71 47.57 -28.13 -13.80
CA ILE A 71 48.51 -28.74 -12.85
C ILE A 71 48.80 -30.17 -13.33
N PRO A 72 50.01 -30.47 -13.82
CA PRO A 72 50.36 -31.81 -14.29
C PRO A 72 50.47 -32.79 -13.10
N GLY A 73 49.72 -33.90 -13.15
CA GLY A 73 49.74 -34.92 -12.10
C GLY A 73 49.33 -34.40 -10.72
N ALA A 74 50.00 -34.87 -9.66
CA ALA A 74 49.68 -34.51 -8.27
C ALA A 74 50.54 -33.37 -7.69
N GLU A 75 51.63 -32.97 -8.37
CA GLU A 75 52.58 -31.99 -7.84
C GLU A 75 52.28 -30.58 -8.36
N ARG A 76 51.96 -29.65 -7.45
CA ARG A 76 51.54 -28.27 -7.80
C ARG A 76 52.67 -27.36 -8.31
N ARG A 77 53.92 -27.83 -8.39
CA ARG A 77 55.09 -26.98 -8.66
C ARG A 77 55.21 -26.52 -10.10
N ASP A 78 54.70 -27.31 -11.04
CA ASP A 78 54.82 -27.07 -12.48
C ASP A 78 53.50 -26.62 -13.10
N ALA A 79 52.72 -25.84 -12.35
CA ALA A 79 51.42 -25.37 -12.81
C ALA A 79 51.58 -24.38 -13.97
N LEU A 80 50.95 -24.68 -15.10
CA LEU A 80 50.91 -23.84 -16.29
C LEU A 80 49.74 -22.86 -16.17
N LEU A 81 50.00 -21.56 -16.26
CA LEU A 81 48.95 -20.55 -16.35
C LEU A 81 48.70 -20.20 -17.82
N ILE A 82 47.49 -20.49 -18.30
CA ILE A 82 47.05 -20.23 -19.67
C ILE A 82 45.95 -19.17 -19.71
N GLU A 83 46.00 -18.31 -20.72
CA GLU A 83 45.01 -17.29 -20.99
C GLU A 83 43.67 -17.93 -21.32
N ALA A 84 42.62 -17.45 -20.66
CA ALA A 84 41.26 -17.91 -20.89
C ALA A 84 40.34 -16.71 -21.13
N GLN A 85 39.37 -16.89 -22.03
CA GLN A 85 38.34 -15.91 -22.28
C GLN A 85 37.16 -16.15 -21.34
N PRO A 86 36.71 -15.13 -20.59
CA PRO A 86 35.50 -15.25 -19.77
C PRO A 86 34.26 -15.34 -20.66
N GLY A 87 33.35 -16.21 -20.27
CA GLY A 87 32.07 -16.46 -20.94
C GLY A 87 30.96 -16.76 -19.93
N THR A 88 29.81 -17.16 -20.47
CA THR A 88 28.65 -17.63 -19.69
C THR A 88 28.10 -18.89 -20.33
N HIS A 89 27.46 -19.76 -19.55
CA HIS A 89 26.78 -20.95 -20.04
C HIS A 89 25.39 -21.12 -19.44
N GLU A 90 24.52 -21.84 -20.15
CA GLU A 90 23.14 -22.14 -19.70
C GLU A 90 23.03 -23.49 -18.97
N VAL A 91 24.05 -24.34 -19.07
CA VAL A 91 24.07 -25.66 -18.44
C VAL A 91 24.10 -25.48 -16.92
N LYS A 92 23.13 -26.06 -16.20
CA LYS A 92 23.16 -26.09 -14.74
C LYS A 92 24.17 -27.13 -14.28
N VAL A 93 25.24 -26.68 -13.64
CA VAL A 93 26.26 -27.53 -13.02
C VAL A 93 26.23 -27.30 -11.52
N GLU A 94 26.25 -28.38 -10.73
CA GLU A 94 26.23 -28.27 -9.26
C GLU A 94 27.64 -28.07 -8.68
N ILE A 95 28.63 -28.64 -9.37
CA ILE A 95 30.06 -28.51 -9.09
C ILE A 95 30.76 -28.01 -10.36
N PRO A 96 31.96 -27.39 -10.25
CA PRO A 96 32.73 -27.00 -11.42
C PRO A 96 33.02 -28.19 -12.34
N ILE A 97 32.85 -28.00 -13.64
CA ILE A 97 33.11 -29.03 -14.67
C ILE A 97 34.10 -28.47 -15.68
N VAL A 98 34.99 -29.32 -16.18
CA VAL A 98 35.96 -28.98 -17.21
C VAL A 98 35.78 -29.91 -18.38
N ILE A 99 35.74 -29.31 -19.56
CA ILE A 99 35.54 -29.99 -20.83
C ILE A 99 36.78 -29.72 -21.68
N SER A 100 37.38 -30.79 -22.17
CA SER A 100 38.47 -30.77 -23.14
C SER A 100 37.92 -31.27 -24.47
N THR A 101 38.06 -30.50 -25.54
CA THR A 101 37.48 -30.84 -26.85
C THR A 101 38.46 -30.50 -27.97
N PRO A 102 38.90 -31.49 -28.77
CA PRO A 102 39.62 -31.22 -30.00
C PRO A 102 38.67 -30.60 -31.04
N GLY A 103 39.18 -29.71 -31.89
CA GLY A 103 38.41 -29.16 -33.00
C GLY A 103 38.00 -30.25 -33.98
N THR A 104 36.74 -30.20 -34.42
CA THR A 104 36.15 -31.25 -35.27
C THR A 104 36.03 -30.84 -36.74
N GLU A 105 36.06 -29.55 -37.03
CA GLU A 105 35.98 -29.02 -38.40
C GLU A 105 37.35 -29.05 -39.08
N LEU A 106 37.38 -29.13 -40.42
CA LEU A 106 38.61 -29.36 -41.18
C LEU A 106 39.65 -28.24 -40.98
N ASP A 107 39.18 -27.01 -40.77
CA ASP A 107 39.95 -25.80 -40.48
C ASP A 107 40.26 -25.61 -38.98
N GLU A 108 39.61 -26.40 -38.12
CA GLU A 108 39.82 -26.42 -36.67
C GLU A 108 40.54 -27.68 -36.18
N LEU A 109 40.98 -28.58 -37.07
CA LEU A 109 41.68 -29.81 -36.66
C LEU A 109 42.94 -29.55 -35.82
N ASP A 110 43.54 -28.38 -35.98
CA ASP A 110 44.70 -27.95 -35.22
C ASP A 110 44.32 -27.30 -33.87
N VAL A 111 43.04 -27.06 -33.60
CA VAL A 111 42.56 -26.35 -32.41
C VAL A 111 42.22 -27.34 -31.30
N HIS A 112 42.54 -26.94 -30.07
CA HIS A 112 42.14 -27.66 -28.85
C HIS A 112 41.52 -26.67 -27.86
N VAL A 113 40.33 -26.98 -27.34
CA VAL A 113 39.59 -26.08 -26.45
C VAL A 113 39.48 -26.71 -25.06
N VAL A 114 39.87 -25.95 -24.05
CA VAL A 114 39.65 -26.28 -22.63
C VAL A 114 38.64 -25.28 -22.07
N GLN A 115 37.49 -25.78 -21.64
CA GLN A 115 36.39 -24.99 -21.10
C GLN A 115 36.12 -25.36 -19.65
N PHE A 116 36.19 -24.38 -18.76
CA PHE A 116 35.84 -24.49 -17.34
C PHE A 116 34.46 -23.86 -17.10
N LEU A 117 33.54 -24.62 -16.52
CA LEU A 117 32.15 -24.22 -16.25
C LEU A 117 31.94 -24.11 -14.74
N ASN A 118 31.50 -22.94 -14.27
CA ASN A 118 31.22 -22.69 -12.86
C ASN A 118 29.73 -22.90 -12.54
N PRO A 119 29.37 -23.30 -11.30
CA PRO A 119 27.97 -23.41 -10.87
C PRO A 119 27.16 -22.11 -10.95
N ASP A 120 27.83 -20.95 -10.99
CA ASP A 120 27.19 -19.64 -11.10
C ASP A 120 26.79 -19.25 -12.55
N GLY A 121 27.04 -20.13 -13.52
CA GLY A 121 26.75 -19.92 -14.94
C GLY A 121 27.85 -19.15 -15.68
N THR A 122 28.98 -18.85 -15.04
CA THR A 122 30.15 -18.27 -15.70
C THR A 122 31.06 -19.37 -16.27
N SER A 123 31.83 -19.04 -17.30
CA SER A 123 32.82 -19.96 -17.87
C SER A 123 34.14 -19.27 -18.18
N LEU A 124 35.20 -20.08 -18.26
CA LEU A 124 36.50 -19.69 -18.80
C LEU A 124 36.85 -20.63 -19.94
N VAL A 125 37.26 -20.08 -21.08
CA VAL A 125 37.60 -20.86 -22.27
C VAL A 125 39.04 -20.54 -22.71
N ALA A 126 39.93 -21.52 -22.61
CA ALA A 126 41.26 -21.44 -23.20
C ALA A 126 41.29 -22.19 -24.53
N THR A 127 41.89 -21.57 -25.54
CA THR A 127 42.07 -22.16 -26.87
C THR A 127 43.55 -22.32 -27.13
N GLY A 128 43.97 -23.54 -27.43
CA GLY A 128 45.32 -23.88 -27.85
C GLY A 128 45.36 -24.48 -29.24
N THR A 129 46.56 -24.72 -29.74
CA THR A 129 46.80 -25.36 -31.05
C THR A 129 47.79 -26.51 -30.93
N TYR A 130 47.65 -27.58 -31.71
CA TYR A 130 48.61 -28.69 -31.70
C TYR A 130 49.92 -28.35 -32.43
N SER A 131 49.86 -27.54 -33.49
CA SER A 131 51.02 -27.18 -34.30
C SER A 131 51.91 -26.09 -33.69
N GLY A 132 51.39 -25.35 -32.71
CA GLY A 132 52.01 -24.12 -32.20
C GLY A 132 52.03 -22.96 -33.20
N ILE A 133 51.41 -23.13 -34.38
CA ILE A 133 51.33 -22.08 -35.40
C ILE A 133 50.19 -21.15 -35.05
N GLN A 134 50.52 -20.11 -34.28
CA GLN A 134 49.61 -18.99 -34.10
C GLN A 134 49.60 -18.15 -35.38
N SER A 135 48.41 -17.92 -35.96
CA SER A 135 48.24 -17.09 -37.17
C SER A 135 48.70 -15.66 -36.90
N ARG A 136 49.92 -15.31 -37.35
CA ARG A 136 50.61 -14.04 -37.03
C ARG A 136 50.06 -12.79 -37.75
N GLY A 137 48.93 -12.87 -38.46
CA GLY A 137 48.49 -11.78 -39.34
C GLY A 137 47.07 -11.27 -39.16
N LEU A 138 46.15 -12.11 -38.69
CA LEU A 138 44.72 -11.77 -38.64
C LEU A 138 44.15 -11.76 -37.21
N GLY A 139 44.84 -12.39 -36.26
CA GLY A 139 44.40 -12.49 -34.87
C GLY A 139 44.32 -11.15 -34.17
N ASP A 140 45.31 -10.27 -34.33
CA ASP A 140 45.36 -9.02 -33.55
C ASP A 140 44.29 -8.02 -33.94
N ALA A 141 44.02 -7.86 -35.24
CA ALA A 141 42.96 -6.99 -35.72
C ALA A 141 41.58 -7.52 -35.30
N ALA A 142 41.35 -8.84 -35.38
CA ALA A 142 40.11 -9.47 -34.92
C ALA A 142 39.94 -9.36 -33.40
N ARG A 143 41.00 -9.58 -32.62
CA ARG A 143 41.01 -9.42 -31.15
C ARG A 143 40.74 -7.97 -30.75
N GLN A 144 41.37 -7.00 -31.40
CA GLN A 144 41.10 -5.58 -31.15
C GLN A 144 39.65 -5.20 -31.52
N ALA A 145 39.14 -5.71 -32.64
CA ALA A 145 37.74 -5.49 -33.03
C ALA A 145 36.78 -6.10 -31.99
N ALA A 146 37.04 -7.33 -31.53
CA ALA A 146 36.25 -8.00 -30.50
C ALA A 146 36.31 -7.27 -29.15
N ALA A 147 37.49 -6.80 -28.73
CA ALA A 147 37.65 -6.01 -27.52
C ALA A 147 36.88 -4.68 -27.58
N ARG A 148 36.94 -3.99 -28.73
CA ARG A 148 36.14 -2.77 -28.97
C ARG A 148 34.64 -3.06 -28.95
N ALA A 149 34.20 -4.15 -29.59
CA ALA A 149 32.80 -4.55 -29.57
C ALA A 149 32.30 -4.86 -28.16
N ARG A 150 33.10 -5.57 -27.34
CA ARG A 150 32.80 -5.84 -25.92
C ARG A 150 32.71 -4.55 -25.11
N ALA A 151 33.66 -3.62 -25.28
CA ALA A 151 33.64 -2.33 -24.60
C ALA A 151 32.40 -1.50 -24.97
N VAL A 152 32.01 -1.49 -26.24
CA VAL A 152 30.78 -0.81 -26.71
C VAL A 152 29.53 -1.47 -26.12
N ALA A 153 29.47 -2.81 -26.10
CA ALA A 153 28.34 -3.55 -25.53
C ALA A 153 28.21 -3.30 -24.02
N GLU A 154 29.32 -3.28 -23.28
CA GLU A 154 29.32 -2.97 -21.85
C GLU A 154 28.87 -1.53 -21.58
N ALA A 155 29.36 -0.57 -22.36
CA ALA A 155 28.93 0.83 -22.27
C ALA A 155 27.43 0.97 -22.57
N ALA A 156 26.91 0.28 -23.58
CA ALA A 156 25.48 0.26 -23.90
C ALA A 156 24.65 -0.35 -22.76
N ARG A 157 25.12 -1.46 -22.15
CA ARG A 157 24.46 -2.08 -21.00
C ARG A 157 24.42 -1.14 -19.79
N LYS A 158 25.53 -0.46 -19.47
CA LYS A 158 25.57 0.54 -18.39
C LYS A 158 24.61 1.71 -18.65
N ALA A 159 24.57 2.22 -19.89
CA ALA A 159 23.65 3.29 -20.27
C ALA A 159 22.17 2.86 -20.17
N ALA A 160 21.85 1.63 -20.61
CA ALA A 160 20.50 1.07 -20.49
C ALA A 160 20.08 0.90 -19.02
N ALA A 161 20.97 0.39 -18.17
CA ALA A 161 20.74 0.25 -16.73
C ALA A 161 20.49 1.62 -16.06
N ALA A 162 21.30 2.64 -16.38
CA ALA A 162 21.10 3.99 -15.87
C ALA A 162 19.74 4.58 -16.28
N LYS A 163 19.34 4.40 -17.55
CA LYS A 163 18.03 4.86 -18.06
C LYS A 163 16.86 4.13 -17.38
N ALA A 164 16.99 2.83 -17.13
CA ALA A 164 16.00 2.05 -16.39
C ALA A 164 15.83 2.57 -14.96
N GLN A 165 16.95 2.83 -14.27
CA GLN A 165 16.94 3.39 -12.91
C GLN A 165 16.27 4.77 -12.87
N GLN A 166 16.62 5.67 -13.80
CA GLN A 166 15.98 6.99 -13.90
C GLN A 166 14.46 6.89 -14.10
N THR A 167 14.01 5.93 -14.92
CA THR A 167 12.58 5.70 -15.18
C THR A 167 11.87 5.17 -13.92
N ALA A 168 12.50 4.26 -13.19
CA ALA A 168 11.97 3.73 -11.93
C ALA A 168 11.82 4.83 -10.87
N ASP A 169 12.81 5.71 -10.74
CA ASP A 169 12.76 6.82 -9.78
C ASP A 169 11.72 7.88 -10.16
N ALA A 170 11.58 8.17 -11.45
CA ALA A 170 10.49 9.03 -11.95
C ALA A 170 9.11 8.44 -11.61
N ALA A 171 8.91 7.14 -11.84
CA ALA A 171 7.65 6.45 -11.51
C ALA A 171 7.36 6.46 -10.00
N ARG A 172 8.37 6.23 -9.14
CA ARG A 172 8.24 6.33 -7.68
C ARG A 172 7.83 7.72 -7.23
N SER A 173 8.45 8.76 -7.79
CA SER A 173 8.10 10.14 -7.46
C SER A 173 6.67 10.52 -7.88
N ALA A 174 6.21 10.03 -9.03
CA ALA A 174 4.85 10.22 -9.52
C ALA A 174 3.83 9.50 -8.63
N ALA A 175 4.12 8.26 -8.23
CA ALA A 175 3.27 7.49 -7.31
C ALA A 175 3.15 8.18 -5.94
N LEU A 176 4.25 8.73 -5.40
CA LEU A 176 4.23 9.46 -4.13
C LEU A 176 3.36 10.74 -4.22
N LYS A 177 3.48 11.50 -5.31
CA LYS A 177 2.64 12.68 -5.55
C LYS A 177 1.15 12.31 -5.66
N ALA A 178 0.84 11.22 -6.38
CA ALA A 178 -0.53 10.73 -6.49
C ALA A 178 -1.10 10.32 -5.12
N LYS A 179 -0.29 9.67 -4.27
CA LYS A 179 -0.68 9.32 -2.90
C LYS A 179 -0.98 10.56 -2.06
N GLN A 180 -0.10 11.56 -2.08
CA GLN A 180 -0.31 12.82 -1.35
C GLN A 180 -1.56 13.56 -1.82
N ALA A 181 -1.83 13.57 -3.13
CA ALA A 181 -3.05 14.15 -3.69
C ALA A 181 -4.30 13.42 -3.18
N ALA A 182 -4.28 12.09 -3.13
CA ALA A 182 -5.37 11.29 -2.60
C ALA A 182 -5.61 11.58 -1.11
N GLU A 183 -4.55 11.64 -0.30
CA GLU A 183 -4.64 11.98 1.13
C GLU A 183 -5.24 13.37 1.36
N HIS A 184 -4.84 14.37 0.56
CA HIS A 184 -5.41 15.72 0.62
C HIS A 184 -6.90 15.73 0.28
N VAL A 185 -7.33 14.96 -0.73
CA VAL A 185 -8.75 14.82 -1.08
C VAL A 185 -9.53 14.15 0.07
N THR A 186 -9.00 13.10 0.67
CA THR A 186 -9.64 12.45 1.83
C THR A 186 -9.79 13.42 3.01
N GLN A 187 -8.76 14.21 3.33
CA GLN A 187 -8.81 15.22 4.38
C GLN A 187 -9.89 16.29 4.10
N ALA A 188 -9.97 16.77 2.86
CA ALA A 188 -10.98 17.75 2.44
C ALA A 188 -12.42 17.20 2.55
N ILE A 189 -12.62 15.91 2.22
CA ILE A 189 -13.91 15.24 2.39
C ILE A 189 -14.25 15.13 3.88
N SER A 190 -13.30 14.70 4.73
CA SER A 190 -13.52 14.58 6.17
C SER A 190 -13.89 15.91 6.82
N SER A 191 -13.22 17.01 6.46
CA SER A 191 -13.55 18.34 6.99
C SER A 191 -14.93 18.83 6.53
N THR A 192 -15.29 18.54 5.28
CA THR A 192 -16.62 18.87 4.74
C THR A 192 -17.72 18.09 5.46
N LEU A 193 -17.51 16.79 5.69
CA LEU A 193 -18.45 15.94 6.42
C LEU A 193 -18.63 16.41 7.86
N LEU A 194 -17.53 16.70 8.58
CA LEU A 194 -17.59 17.20 9.95
C LEU A 194 -18.35 18.53 10.04
N THR A 195 -18.14 19.42 9.08
CA THR A 195 -18.86 20.70 8.99
C THR A 195 -20.36 20.47 8.77
N ALA A 196 -20.73 19.57 7.85
CA ALA A 196 -22.12 19.22 7.60
C ALA A 196 -22.79 18.57 8.83
N THR A 197 -22.10 17.66 9.52
CA THR A 197 -22.59 17.03 10.77
C THR A 197 -22.79 18.07 11.87
N ASN A 198 -21.86 19.00 12.05
CA ASN A 198 -21.98 20.05 13.05
C ASN A 198 -23.15 20.99 12.74
N LYS A 199 -23.39 21.31 11.45
CA LYS A 199 -24.56 22.08 11.03
C LYS A 199 -25.87 21.35 11.31
N LEU A 200 -25.97 20.07 10.95
CA LEU A 200 -27.15 19.25 11.27
C LEU A 200 -27.41 19.20 12.78
N ARG A 201 -26.35 19.07 13.57
CA ARG A 201 -26.45 19.08 15.03
C ARG A 201 -26.95 20.43 15.56
N SER A 202 -26.46 21.56 15.04
CA SER A 202 -26.94 22.88 15.46
C SER A 202 -28.41 23.08 15.09
N ASP A 203 -28.83 22.60 13.92
CA ASP A 203 -30.21 22.74 13.43
C ASP A 203 -31.20 21.86 14.23
N LEU A 204 -30.74 20.76 14.82
CA LEU A 204 -31.56 19.86 15.66
C LEU A 204 -31.76 20.37 17.10
N ILE A 205 -30.87 21.19 17.65
CA ILE A 205 -30.97 21.68 19.04
C ILE A 205 -32.31 22.39 19.33
N PRO A 206 -32.79 23.33 18.49
CA PRO A 206 -34.07 24.00 18.72
C PRO A 206 -35.27 23.04 18.71
N LEU A 207 -35.22 22.00 17.87
CA LEU A 207 -36.29 20.99 17.80
C LEU A 207 -36.34 20.15 19.08
N ILE A 208 -35.18 19.75 19.61
CA ILE A 208 -35.10 19.04 20.89
C ILE A 208 -35.62 19.94 22.02
N GLN A 209 -35.22 21.21 22.06
CA GLN A 209 -35.69 22.17 23.05
C GLN A 209 -37.21 22.38 22.97
N CYS A 210 -37.79 22.41 21.77
CA CYS A 210 -39.23 22.51 21.57
C CYS A 210 -39.98 21.27 22.12
N LEU A 211 -39.45 20.07 21.87
CA LEU A 211 -40.02 18.83 22.39
C LEU A 211 -39.95 18.74 23.92
N ASP A 212 -38.82 19.15 24.51
CA ASP A 212 -38.67 19.17 25.97
C ASP A 212 -39.62 20.19 26.62
N ALA A 213 -39.76 21.39 26.04
CA ALA A 213 -40.72 22.38 26.51
C ALA A 213 -42.17 21.86 26.45
N ALA A 214 -42.55 21.21 25.34
CA ALA A 214 -43.88 20.59 25.20
C ALA A 214 -44.12 19.47 26.24
N ARG A 215 -43.08 18.68 26.52
CA ARG A 215 -43.12 17.61 27.53
C ARG A 215 -43.29 18.17 28.95
N ASP A 216 -42.54 19.20 29.31
CA ASP A 216 -42.60 19.82 30.62
C ASP A 216 -43.94 20.52 30.85
N GLN A 217 -44.48 21.19 29.82
CA GLN A 217 -45.83 21.76 29.85
C GLN A 217 -46.88 20.67 30.10
N SER A 218 -46.79 19.54 29.39
CA SER A 218 -47.72 18.41 29.58
C SER A 218 -47.66 17.82 31.00
N ARG A 219 -46.46 17.71 31.58
CA ARG A 219 -46.28 17.22 32.96
C ARG A 219 -46.86 18.19 33.99
N ALA A 220 -46.63 19.50 33.82
CA ALA A 220 -47.20 20.52 34.69
C ALA A 220 -48.73 20.48 34.67
N ASN A 221 -49.31 20.33 33.47
CA ASN A 221 -50.76 20.21 33.30
C ASN A 221 -51.31 18.97 34.02
N LEU A 222 -50.66 17.80 33.89
CA LEU A 222 -51.09 16.58 34.57
C LEU A 222 -51.08 16.68 36.09
N LEU A 223 -50.03 17.28 36.68
CA LEU A 223 -49.98 17.49 38.13
C LEU A 223 -51.07 18.47 38.59
N GLY A 224 -51.33 19.53 37.81
CA GLY A 224 -52.45 20.44 38.05
C GLY A 224 -53.81 19.73 37.98
N TYR A 225 -54.01 18.83 37.01
CA TYR A 225 -55.23 18.02 36.89
C TYR A 225 -55.43 17.12 38.12
N VAL A 226 -54.38 16.47 38.62
CA VAL A 226 -54.47 15.59 39.80
C VAL A 226 -54.83 16.38 41.07
N ASP A 227 -54.19 17.53 41.32
CA ASP A 227 -54.48 18.38 42.48
C ASP A 227 -55.91 18.95 42.42
N GLN A 228 -56.35 19.41 41.25
CA GLN A 228 -57.71 19.94 41.08
C GLN A 228 -58.79 18.86 41.21
N PHE A 229 -58.52 17.64 40.73
CA PHE A 229 -59.40 16.49 40.94
C PHE A 229 -59.59 16.17 42.42
N GLN A 230 -58.52 16.22 43.22
CA GLN A 230 -58.59 16.01 44.67
C GLN A 230 -59.38 17.11 45.38
N LYS A 231 -59.25 18.37 44.93
CA LYS A 231 -59.93 19.53 45.53
C LYS A 231 -61.42 19.62 45.19
N ASN A 232 -61.82 19.25 43.97
CA ASN A 232 -63.20 19.36 43.52
C ASN A 232 -63.57 18.25 42.51
N PRO A 233 -63.82 17.02 42.99
CA PRO A 233 -64.07 15.88 42.10
C PRO A 233 -65.36 16.02 41.28
N GLY A 234 -66.38 16.71 41.83
CA GLY A 234 -67.68 16.89 41.16
C GLY A 234 -67.67 17.91 40.02
N GLY A 235 -66.71 18.84 40.00
CA GLY A 235 -66.56 19.87 38.95
C GLY A 235 -65.39 19.63 37.99
N PHE A 236 -64.64 18.54 38.16
CA PHE A 236 -63.37 18.33 37.47
C PHE A 236 -63.50 18.24 35.94
N SER A 237 -64.52 17.55 35.43
CA SER A 237 -64.72 17.40 33.98
C SER A 237 -65.00 18.74 33.28
N GLN A 238 -65.83 19.59 33.88
CA GLN A 238 -66.15 20.91 33.35
C GLN A 238 -64.93 21.85 33.40
N TRP A 239 -64.15 21.78 34.49
CA TRP A 239 -62.91 22.54 34.60
C TRP A 239 -61.84 22.07 33.60
N MET A 240 -61.63 20.76 33.44
CA MET A 240 -60.66 20.21 32.48
C MET A 240 -60.98 20.63 31.04
N ILE A 241 -62.26 20.60 30.65
CA ILE A 241 -62.69 21.04 29.32
C ILE A 241 -62.37 22.54 29.13
N GLN A 242 -62.66 23.37 30.12
CA GLN A 242 -62.36 24.81 30.06
C GLN A 242 -60.86 25.07 29.96
N ASP A 243 -60.05 24.40 30.78
CA ASP A 243 -58.60 24.52 30.77
C ASP A 243 -57.98 24.06 29.44
N GLN A 244 -58.47 22.96 28.85
CA GLN A 244 -58.03 22.54 27.50
C GLN A 244 -58.37 23.58 26.43
N MET A 245 -59.55 24.21 26.50
CA MET A 245 -59.94 25.26 25.56
C MET A 245 -59.07 26.52 25.71
N ASP A 246 -58.73 26.89 26.95
CA ASP A 246 -57.87 28.03 27.23
C ASP A 246 -56.42 27.76 26.78
N GLN A 247 -55.91 26.53 26.96
CA GLN A 247 -54.62 26.11 26.43
C GLN A 247 -54.58 26.13 24.89
N MET A 248 -55.63 25.65 24.22
CA MET A 248 -55.73 25.72 22.76
C MET A 248 -55.75 27.16 22.26
N ARG A 249 -56.47 28.06 22.95
CA ARG A 249 -56.52 29.49 22.63
C ARG A 249 -55.16 30.17 22.82
N ALA A 250 -54.46 29.86 23.91
CA ALA A 250 -53.13 30.39 24.19
C ALA A 250 -52.09 29.90 23.16
N ASN A 251 -52.08 28.60 22.85
CA ASN A 251 -51.17 28.00 21.87
C ASN A 251 -51.42 28.56 20.45
N PHE A 252 -52.68 28.71 20.05
CA PHE A 252 -53.03 29.33 18.78
C PHE A 252 -52.54 30.78 18.74
N SER A 253 -52.75 31.57 19.79
CA SER A 253 -52.27 32.94 19.86
C SER A 253 -50.75 33.06 19.82
N GLN A 254 -50.00 32.14 20.44
CA GLN A 254 -48.53 32.16 20.38
C GLN A 254 -48.00 31.75 19.00
N THR A 255 -48.60 30.73 18.39
CA THR A 255 -48.13 30.18 17.10
C THR A 255 -48.53 31.09 15.93
N MET A 256 -49.78 31.56 15.92
CA MET A 256 -50.34 32.38 14.84
C MET A 256 -50.20 33.87 15.11
N GLY A 257 -49.93 34.30 16.34
CA GLY A 257 -49.76 35.70 16.70
C GLY A 257 -48.68 36.41 15.88
N PRO A 258 -47.43 35.92 15.83
CA PRO A 258 -46.38 36.57 15.07
C PRO A 258 -46.65 36.61 13.54
N PRO A 259 -47.08 35.51 12.88
CA PRO A 259 -47.49 35.56 11.47
C PRO A 259 -48.65 36.53 11.19
N LEU A 260 -49.68 36.55 12.05
CA LEU A 260 -50.82 37.45 11.91
C LEU A 260 -50.44 38.91 12.18
N GLN A 261 -49.49 39.17 13.09
CA GLN A 261 -48.92 40.52 13.29
C GLN A 261 -48.07 40.97 12.10
N MET A 262 -47.29 40.07 11.49
CA MET A 262 -46.54 40.38 10.27
C MET A 262 -47.49 40.70 9.10
N LEU A 263 -48.59 39.95 8.96
CA LEU A 263 -49.64 40.24 7.98
C LEU A 263 -50.34 41.58 8.27
N ARG A 264 -50.66 41.86 9.53
CA ARG A 264 -51.28 43.13 9.96
C ARG A 264 -50.40 44.34 9.70
N ASN A 265 -49.10 44.23 9.98
CA ASN A 265 -48.14 45.32 9.78
C ASN A 265 -47.73 45.47 8.30
N GLY A 266 -47.83 44.40 7.50
CA GLY A 266 -47.61 44.44 6.06
C GLY A 266 -48.79 45.00 5.25
N MET A 267 -49.98 45.16 5.85
CA MET A 267 -51.21 45.60 5.17
C MET A 267 -51.71 46.98 5.63
N ASN A 268 -50.88 48.01 5.45
CA ASN A 268 -51.32 49.42 5.46
C ASN A 268 -52.12 49.81 4.20
N GLN A 269 -53.13 49.02 3.81
CA GLN A 269 -54.14 49.39 2.80
C GLN A 269 -55.57 48.93 3.24
N PRO A 270 -56.61 49.78 3.06
CA PRO A 270 -57.98 49.52 3.54
C PRO A 270 -58.84 48.76 2.51
N PRO A 271 -60.06 48.26 2.84
CA PRO A 271 -60.36 47.31 3.92
C PRO A 271 -61.32 46.19 3.45
N GLN A 272 -60.96 44.89 3.59
CA GLN A 272 -61.95 43.79 3.64
C GLN A 272 -61.59 42.59 4.56
N ALA A 273 -60.47 42.62 5.30
CA ALA A 273 -59.99 41.44 6.02
C ALA A 273 -60.55 41.26 7.45
N GLY A 274 -61.24 42.26 8.03
CA GLY A 274 -61.76 42.18 9.40
C GLY A 274 -62.83 41.08 9.61
N LEU A 275 -63.56 40.71 8.54
CA LEU A 275 -64.66 39.75 8.61
C LEU A 275 -64.19 38.28 8.67
N ILE A 276 -62.98 37.96 8.19
CA ILE A 276 -62.55 36.56 8.03
C ILE A 276 -62.02 35.97 9.33
N ILE A 277 -61.39 36.79 10.18
CA ILE A 277 -60.80 36.33 11.45
C ILE A 277 -61.88 36.06 12.49
N ASP A 278 -62.90 36.92 12.59
CA ASP A 278 -64.03 36.70 13.49
C ASP A 278 -64.87 35.48 13.07
N MET A 279 -65.06 35.25 11.76
CA MET A 279 -65.78 34.06 11.27
C MET A 279 -65.07 32.73 11.59
N ALA A 280 -63.74 32.69 11.56
CA ALA A 280 -62.99 31.47 11.86
C ALA A 280 -63.08 31.09 13.34
N PHE A 281 -63.07 32.08 14.24
CA PHE A 281 -63.22 31.85 15.67
C PHE A 281 -64.64 31.41 16.03
N ASP A 282 -65.64 32.05 15.42
CA ASP A 282 -67.06 31.80 15.65
C ASP A 282 -67.54 30.46 15.05
N SER A 283 -66.84 29.97 14.02
CA SER A 283 -67.04 28.62 13.47
C SER A 283 -66.48 27.54 14.38
N TRP A 284 -65.32 27.77 15.01
CA TRP A 284 -64.69 26.80 15.91
C TRP A 284 -65.43 26.68 17.26
N GLU A 285 -65.90 27.79 17.84
CA GLU A 285 -66.72 27.76 19.07
C GLU A 285 -68.04 26.99 18.86
N ARG A 286 -68.65 27.10 17.66
CA ARG A 286 -69.85 26.33 17.30
C ARG A 286 -69.61 24.83 17.23
N VAL A 287 -68.44 24.40 16.76
CA VAL A 287 -68.07 22.97 16.73
C VAL A 287 -67.83 22.45 18.14
N ALA A 288 -67.14 23.21 19.00
CA ALA A 288 -66.88 22.82 20.39
C ALA A 288 -68.17 22.73 21.24
N ALA A 289 -69.15 23.61 21.02
CA ALA A 289 -70.44 23.57 21.68
C ALA A 289 -71.32 22.37 21.27
N HIS A 290 -71.03 21.75 20.12
CA HIS A 290 -71.79 20.61 19.62
C HIS A 290 -71.32 19.27 20.20
N THR A 291 -70.02 19.15 20.51
CA THR A 291 -69.42 17.92 21.08
C THR A 291 -69.74 17.71 22.56
N SER A 292 -70.06 18.77 23.32
CA SER A 292 -70.38 18.74 24.75
C SER A 292 -71.81 18.30 25.10
N ARG A 293 -72.68 18.05 24.11
CA ARG A 293 -74.08 17.61 24.33
C ARG A 293 -74.34 16.12 24.07
N ARG A 294 -73.31 15.30 23.89
CA ARG A 294 -73.52 13.85 23.75
C ARG A 294 -73.62 13.20 25.15
N PRO A 295 -74.72 12.50 25.48
CA PRO A 295 -74.82 11.79 26.76
C PRO A 295 -73.75 10.69 26.81
N MET A 296 -72.96 10.73 27.87
CA MET A 296 -71.89 9.79 28.18
C MET A 296 -72.53 8.54 28.79
N PHE A 297 -72.36 7.40 28.11
CA PHE A 297 -72.52 6.02 28.61
C PHE A 297 -73.77 5.71 29.47
N ASP A 298 -74.75 5.04 28.86
CA ASP A 298 -75.79 4.30 29.57
C ASP A 298 -75.19 2.98 30.11
N PRO A 299 -75.13 2.76 31.44
CA PRO A 299 -74.45 1.60 32.02
C PRO A 299 -75.29 0.31 32.07
N SER A 300 -76.47 0.26 31.43
CA SER A 300 -77.28 -0.97 31.39
C SER A 300 -76.87 -1.94 30.29
N TYR A 301 -75.73 -2.61 30.45
CA TYR A 301 -75.46 -3.90 29.82
C TYR A 301 -74.75 -4.81 30.84
N HIS A 302 -75.53 -5.71 31.44
CA HIS A 302 -75.08 -6.89 32.19
C HIS A 302 -75.15 -8.11 31.27
#